data_AF-R7JDZ3-F1
#
_entry.id   AF-R7JDZ3-F1
#
_cell.length_a   1.000
_cell.length_b   1.000
_cell.length_c   1.000
_cell.angle_alpha   90.00
_cell.angle_beta   90.00
_cell.angle_gamma   90.00
#
_symmetry.space_group_name_H-M   'P 1'
#
loop_
_entity.id
_entity.type
_entity.pdbx_description
1 polymer ?
#
loop_
_entity_poly.entity_id
_entity_poly.type
_entity_poly.pdbx_seq_one_letter_code
_entity_poly.pdbx_strand_id
1 'polypeptide(L)'
;MTDKNAINLTEAGLTTPASMKTFLHDYFKVVQDCEDGVAEPCFVNDYKNINGNLFKDINNNKYTGGACAVIASGAAICLDKPSWTTSTSEDGITITRGNVFIDINGMKGPNIVGRDAFYLAVFSDGVLDAGNVSYDCRTKGICRGGSIDKARLLGNTCENTSTLNDYACFGKILNDNWEMNY
;
A
#
# COMPACT_ATOMS: atom_id res chain seq x y z
N MET A 1 16.12 19.27 7.14
CA MET A 1 15.06 20.20 6.67
C MET A 1 13.95 19.32 6.15
N THR A 2 12.72 19.41 6.68
CA THR A 2 11.58 18.68 6.09
C THR A 2 11.25 19.33 4.75
N ASP A 3 10.82 18.55 3.75
CA ASP A 3 10.39 19.15 2.49
C ASP A 3 9.26 20.16 2.77
N LYS A 4 9.39 21.37 2.20
CA LYS A 4 8.47 22.50 2.38
C LYS A 4 8.18 22.92 3.84
N ASN A 5 9.00 22.49 4.82
CA ASN A 5 8.73 22.69 6.25
C ASN A 5 7.37 22.13 6.73
N ALA A 6 6.83 21.12 6.04
CA ALA A 6 5.54 20.52 6.36
C ALA A 6 5.63 19.55 7.55
N ILE A 7 4.53 19.40 8.31
CA ILE A 7 4.40 18.47 9.44
C ILE A 7 3.82 17.11 9.05
N ASN A 8 3.22 17.01 7.85
CA ASN A 8 2.60 15.80 7.33
C ASN A 8 2.56 15.81 5.79
N LEU A 9 2.26 14.67 5.17
CA LEU A 9 2.28 14.52 3.70
C LEU A 9 1.21 15.35 2.98
N THR A 10 0.08 15.64 3.63
CA THR A 10 -0.96 16.49 3.05
C THR A 10 -0.51 17.95 3.00
N GLU A 11 0.12 18.45 4.06
CA GLU A 11 0.71 19.80 4.11
C GLU A 11 1.91 19.92 3.15
N ALA A 12 2.66 18.83 2.94
CA ALA A 12 3.70 18.77 1.91
C ALA A 12 3.15 18.84 0.46
N GLY A 13 1.82 18.84 0.29
CA GLY A 13 1.15 19.02 -0.99
C GLY A 13 0.83 17.73 -1.73
N LEU A 14 0.93 16.56 -1.09
CA LEU A 14 0.55 15.27 -1.68
C LEU A 14 -0.97 15.09 -1.67
N THR A 15 -1.68 15.84 -2.52
CA THR A 15 -3.14 15.99 -2.48
C THR A 15 -3.85 15.69 -3.80
N THR A 16 -3.10 15.47 -4.88
CA THR A 16 -3.62 15.19 -6.22
C THR A 16 -2.81 14.11 -6.94
N PRO A 17 -3.38 13.39 -7.92
CA PRO A 17 -2.63 12.45 -8.76
C PRO A 17 -1.37 13.07 -9.38
N ALA A 18 -1.46 14.32 -9.85
CA ALA A 18 -0.32 15.05 -10.39
C ALA A 18 0.79 15.26 -9.35
N SER A 19 0.45 15.66 -8.12
CA SER A 19 1.44 15.79 -7.04
C SER A 19 2.07 14.46 -6.63
N MET A 20 1.33 13.35 -6.72
CA MET A 20 1.87 12.01 -6.47
C MET A 20 2.86 11.60 -7.56
N LYS A 21 2.55 11.90 -8.82
CA LYS A 21 3.48 11.69 -9.94
C LYS A 21 4.76 12.50 -9.76
N THR A 22 4.65 13.79 -9.43
CA THR A 22 5.81 14.65 -9.12
C THR A 22 6.64 14.07 -7.97
N PHE A 23 6.00 13.65 -6.88
CA PHE A 23 6.68 12.99 -5.76
C PHE A 23 7.49 11.76 -6.20
N LEU A 24 6.92 10.89 -7.04
CA LEU A 24 7.66 9.73 -7.54
C LEU A 24 8.91 10.14 -8.34
N HIS A 25 8.82 11.17 -9.18
CA HIS A 25 9.96 11.67 -9.98
C HIS A 25 11.01 12.43 -9.16
N ASP A 26 10.60 13.16 -8.12
CA ASP A 26 11.51 13.93 -7.28
C ASP A 26 12.31 13.04 -6.32
N TYR A 27 11.68 11.97 -5.80
CA TYR A 27 12.26 11.14 -4.75
C TYR A 27 12.72 9.75 -5.20
N PHE A 28 12.34 9.32 -6.40
CA PHE A 28 12.80 8.06 -6.98
C PHE A 28 13.38 8.27 -8.37
N LYS A 29 14.35 7.44 -8.72
CA LYS A 29 14.84 7.38 -10.10
C LYS A 29 13.84 6.61 -10.96
N VAL A 30 12.79 7.28 -11.41
CA VAL A 30 11.79 6.73 -12.33
C VAL A 30 12.44 6.45 -13.68
N VAL A 31 12.26 5.23 -14.18
CA VAL A 31 12.71 4.80 -15.52
C VAL A 31 11.54 4.59 -16.48
N GLN A 32 10.32 4.49 -15.95
CA GLN A 32 9.10 4.37 -16.73
C GLN A 32 7.91 4.91 -15.94
N ASP A 33 7.18 5.84 -16.54
CA ASP A 33 5.85 6.19 -16.08
C ASP A 33 4.89 5.05 -16.42
N CYS A 34 4.07 4.68 -15.45
CA CYS A 34 2.94 3.80 -15.67
C CYS A 34 1.69 4.66 -15.74
N GLU A 35 0.64 4.17 -16.40
CA GLU A 35 -0.66 4.83 -16.31
C GLU A 35 -1.20 4.75 -14.87
N ASP A 36 -2.50 4.79 -14.70
CA ASP A 36 -3.15 4.83 -13.39
C ASP A 36 -3.34 3.43 -12.76
N GLY A 37 -2.53 2.41 -13.07
CA GLY A 37 -2.79 1.09 -12.46
C GLY A 37 -1.79 -0.05 -12.64
N VAL A 38 -2.17 -1.17 -12.05
CA VAL A 38 -1.43 -2.44 -12.03
C VAL A 38 -1.70 -3.21 -13.33
N ALA A 39 -0.99 -2.82 -14.39
CA ALA A 39 -1.08 -3.44 -15.70
C ALA A 39 0.27 -3.39 -16.45
N GLU A 40 0.36 -4.19 -17.51
CA GLU A 40 1.48 -4.12 -18.45
C GLU A 40 1.58 -2.72 -19.07
N PRO A 41 2.80 -2.23 -19.37
CA PRO A 41 4.09 -2.93 -19.28
C PRO A 41 4.79 -2.85 -17.91
N CYS A 42 4.18 -2.26 -16.89
CA CYS A 42 4.85 -2.02 -15.60
C CYS A 42 4.68 -3.16 -14.60
N PHE A 43 3.50 -3.76 -14.59
CA PHE A 43 3.12 -4.84 -13.69
C PHE A 43 2.66 -6.04 -14.50
N VAL A 44 2.79 -7.23 -13.93
CA VAL A 44 2.25 -8.44 -14.57
C VAL A 44 0.73 -8.50 -14.43
N ASN A 45 0.11 -9.30 -15.29
CA ASN A 45 -1.33 -9.54 -15.27
C ASN A 45 -1.76 -10.70 -14.36
N ASP A 46 -0.82 -11.39 -13.69
CA ASP A 46 -1.09 -12.59 -12.90
C ASP A 46 -0.29 -12.59 -11.59
N TYR A 47 -0.79 -11.88 -10.57
CA TYR A 47 -0.29 -12.02 -9.20
C TYR A 47 -0.84 -13.28 -8.53
N LYS A 48 0.00 -13.95 -7.74
CA LYS A 48 -0.38 -15.11 -6.93
C LYS A 48 -0.41 -14.76 -5.44
N ASN A 49 -1.25 -15.46 -4.68
CA ASN A 49 -1.13 -15.53 -3.24
C ASN A 49 -0.08 -16.59 -2.84
N ILE A 50 0.30 -16.61 -1.56
CA ILE A 50 1.25 -17.60 -1.02
C ILE A 50 0.73 -19.04 -1.21
N ASN A 51 -0.59 -19.26 -1.14
CA ASN A 51 -1.19 -20.57 -1.42
C ASN A 51 -1.15 -20.99 -2.91
N GLY A 52 -0.60 -20.15 -3.80
CA GLY A 52 -0.45 -20.41 -5.22
C GLY A 52 -1.66 -20.03 -6.09
N ASN A 53 -2.80 -19.68 -5.49
CA ASN A 53 -3.97 -19.21 -6.23
C ASN A 53 -3.74 -17.80 -6.79
N LEU A 54 -4.43 -17.48 -7.90
CA LEU A 54 -4.40 -16.14 -8.48
C LEU A 54 -5.15 -15.15 -7.58
N PHE A 55 -4.51 -14.00 -7.30
CA PHE A 55 -5.19 -12.86 -6.73
C PHE A 55 -5.66 -11.94 -7.86
N LYS A 56 -6.91 -12.11 -8.28
CA LYS A 56 -7.44 -11.45 -9.48
C LYS A 56 -7.72 -9.96 -9.28
N ASP A 57 -8.11 -9.54 -8.08
CA ASP A 57 -8.55 -8.16 -7.83
C ASP A 57 -7.43 -7.12 -7.94
N ILE A 58 -6.17 -7.51 -7.72
CA ILE A 58 -5.04 -6.59 -7.92
C ILE A 58 -4.73 -6.36 -9.40
N ASN A 59 -5.05 -7.32 -10.26
CA ASN A 59 -4.80 -7.20 -11.69
C ASN A 59 -5.71 -6.11 -12.28
N ASN A 60 -5.15 -5.18 -13.05
CA ASN A 60 -5.84 -4.00 -13.58
C ASN A 60 -6.41 -3.05 -12.52
N ASN A 61 -6.04 -3.20 -11.25
CA ASN A 61 -6.45 -2.27 -10.21
C ASN A 61 -5.96 -0.85 -10.56
N LYS A 62 -6.79 0.15 -10.30
CA LYS A 62 -6.53 1.55 -10.64
C LYS A 62 -6.28 2.40 -9.39
N TYR A 63 -5.20 3.18 -9.44
CA TYR A 63 -4.76 4.16 -8.45
C TYR A 63 -5.18 5.56 -8.88
N THR A 64 -6.49 5.79 -8.95
CA THR A 64 -7.08 7.03 -9.47
C THR A 64 -6.85 8.25 -8.57
N GLY A 65 -6.46 8.03 -7.31
CA GLY A 65 -6.00 9.07 -6.39
C GLY A 65 -4.49 9.31 -6.43
N GLY A 66 -3.77 8.64 -7.34
CA GLY A 66 -2.34 8.43 -7.24
C GLY A 66 -1.60 8.44 -8.57
N ALA A 67 -0.43 7.81 -8.55
CA ALA A 67 0.41 7.57 -9.71
C ALA A 67 1.15 6.24 -9.58
N CYS A 68 1.54 5.68 -10.72
CA CYS A 68 2.33 4.47 -10.78
C CYS A 68 3.61 4.68 -11.61
N ALA A 69 4.70 4.00 -11.25
CA ALA A 69 5.97 4.09 -11.95
C ALA A 69 6.85 2.84 -11.73
N VAL A 70 7.76 2.58 -12.66
CA VAL A 70 8.90 1.67 -12.46
C VAL A 70 10.13 2.51 -12.13
N ILE A 71 10.85 2.12 -11.09
CA ILE A 71 12.08 2.78 -10.65
C ILE A 71 13.32 2.01 -11.12
N ALA A 72 14.49 2.63 -11.07
CA ALA A 72 15.73 2.07 -11.64
C ALA A 72 16.18 0.72 -11.06
N SER A 73 15.67 0.30 -9.89
CA SER A 73 15.89 -1.04 -9.35
C SER A 73 15.11 -2.13 -10.10
N GLY A 74 14.14 -1.75 -10.93
CA GLY A 74 13.16 -2.64 -11.55
C GLY A 74 11.88 -2.82 -10.74
N ALA A 75 11.79 -2.24 -9.54
CA ALA A 75 10.57 -2.28 -8.74
C ALA A 75 9.48 -1.39 -9.37
N ALA A 76 8.23 -1.87 -9.34
CA ALA A 76 7.05 -1.16 -9.77
C ALA A 76 6.25 -0.70 -8.55
N ILE A 77 5.85 0.57 -8.54
CA ILE A 77 5.19 1.22 -7.41
C ILE A 77 3.92 1.90 -7.91
N CYS A 78 2.82 1.71 -7.18
CA CYS A 78 1.60 2.49 -7.29
C CYS A 78 1.27 3.09 -5.92
N LEU A 79 0.96 4.38 -5.87
CA LEU A 79 0.76 5.11 -4.61
C LEU A 79 -0.36 6.14 -4.75
N ASP A 80 -1.46 5.95 -4.02
CA ASP A 80 -2.52 6.95 -3.86
C ASP A 80 -2.07 8.06 -2.90
N LYS A 81 -2.67 9.24 -3.05
CA LYS A 81 -2.54 10.30 -2.05
C LYS A 81 -3.00 9.83 -0.66
N PRO A 82 -2.37 10.29 0.44
CA PRO A 82 -2.73 9.87 1.80
C PRO A 82 -4.18 10.16 2.21
N SER A 83 -4.85 11.11 1.55
CA SER A 83 -6.25 11.46 1.79
C SER A 83 -7.22 10.84 0.79
N TRP A 84 -6.85 9.72 0.14
CA TRP A 84 -7.63 9.13 -0.95
C TRP A 84 -8.99 8.62 -0.52
N THR A 85 -9.04 7.71 0.44
CA THR A 85 -10.27 7.08 0.91
C THR A 85 -10.46 7.28 2.41
N THR A 86 -11.71 7.45 2.82
CA THR A 86 -12.12 7.52 4.22
C THR A 86 -13.21 6.50 4.48
N SER A 87 -13.03 5.69 5.52
CA SER A 87 -13.99 4.67 5.93
C SER A 87 -14.17 4.69 7.44
N THR A 88 -15.39 4.49 7.91
CA THR A 88 -15.70 4.30 9.33
C THR A 88 -16.10 2.84 9.55
N SER A 89 -15.44 2.16 10.48
CA SER A 89 -15.79 0.79 10.84
C SER A 89 -17.02 0.73 11.75
N GLU A 90 -17.59 -0.47 11.91
CA GLU A 90 -18.68 -0.73 12.86
C GLU A 90 -18.34 -0.33 14.30
N ASP A 91 -17.06 -0.47 14.71
CA ASP A 91 -16.55 -0.02 16.01
C ASP A 91 -16.44 1.52 16.14
N GLY A 92 -16.91 2.29 15.16
CA GLY A 92 -16.87 3.75 15.13
C GLY A 92 -15.50 4.37 14.79
N ILE A 93 -14.49 3.55 14.46
CA ILE A 93 -13.15 4.02 14.12
C ILE A 93 -13.13 4.53 12.67
N THR A 94 -12.83 5.81 12.49
CA THR A 94 -12.69 6.44 11.18
C THR A 94 -11.22 6.46 10.75
N ILE A 95 -10.95 6.04 9.52
CA ILE A 95 -9.62 5.95 8.93
C ILE A 95 -9.62 6.62 7.58
N THR A 96 -8.69 7.58 7.40
CA THR A 96 -8.37 8.19 6.10
C THR A 96 -6.97 7.76 5.67
N ARG A 97 -6.84 7.23 4.44
CA ARG A 97 -5.58 6.68 3.92
C ARG A 97 -5.52 6.70 2.38
N GLY A 98 -4.31 6.52 1.85
CA GLY A 98 -4.06 6.09 0.47
C GLY A 98 -3.68 4.62 0.40
N ASN A 99 -4.00 3.94 -0.70
CA ASN A 99 -3.46 2.61 -0.96
C ASN A 99 -2.06 2.72 -1.57
N VAL A 100 -1.28 1.66 -1.40
CA VAL A 100 0.03 1.49 -2.01
C VAL A 100 0.17 0.06 -2.48
N PHE A 101 0.72 -0.12 -3.67
CA PHE A 101 1.15 -1.43 -4.15
C PHE A 101 2.58 -1.33 -4.62
N ILE A 102 3.42 -2.25 -4.14
CA ILE A 102 4.84 -2.32 -4.49
C ILE A 102 5.13 -3.74 -4.92
N ASP A 103 5.67 -3.90 -6.11
CA ASP A 103 6.24 -5.14 -6.61
C ASP A 103 7.74 -4.91 -6.81
N ILE A 104 8.57 -5.62 -6.04
CA ILE A 104 10.03 -5.43 -6.10
C ILE A 104 10.68 -6.10 -7.33
N ASN A 105 10.00 -7.05 -7.97
CA ASN A 105 10.48 -7.77 -9.15
C ASN A 105 9.95 -7.18 -10.45
N GLY A 106 8.83 -6.46 -10.38
CA GLY A 106 8.11 -5.92 -11.53
C GLY A 106 7.77 -7.04 -12.52
N MET A 107 8.04 -6.82 -13.80
CA MET A 107 7.73 -7.79 -14.86
C MET A 107 8.51 -9.11 -14.80
N LYS A 108 9.59 -9.22 -14.01
CA LYS A 108 10.49 -10.39 -14.06
C LYS A 108 9.93 -11.61 -13.33
N GLY A 109 9.10 -11.39 -12.31
CA GLY A 109 8.64 -12.44 -11.42
C GLY A 109 9.76 -13.05 -10.54
N PRO A 110 9.41 -13.96 -9.62
CA PRO A 110 8.04 -14.31 -9.21
C PRO A 110 7.26 -13.10 -8.66
N ASN A 111 5.93 -13.13 -8.79
CA ASN A 111 5.02 -12.05 -8.40
C ASN A 111 3.92 -12.61 -7.49
N ILE A 112 4.26 -12.66 -6.20
CA ILE A 112 3.54 -13.29 -5.11
C ILE A 112 3.29 -12.24 -4.02
N VAL A 113 2.01 -12.00 -3.74
CA VAL A 113 1.60 -11.10 -2.66
C VAL A 113 2.03 -11.64 -1.30
N GLY A 114 2.66 -10.78 -0.49
CA GLY A 114 3.24 -11.10 0.81
C GLY A 114 4.72 -11.49 0.77
N ARG A 115 5.31 -11.71 -0.41
CA ARG A 115 6.72 -12.08 -0.57
C ARG A 115 7.53 -11.07 -1.36
N ASP A 116 7.04 -10.70 -2.54
CA ASP A 116 7.70 -9.76 -3.45
C ASP A 116 6.73 -8.72 -4.04
N ALA A 117 5.42 -8.92 -3.85
CA ALA A 117 4.40 -7.90 -4.02
C ALA A 117 3.73 -7.57 -2.68
N PHE A 118 3.53 -6.28 -2.38
CA PHE A 118 3.00 -5.82 -1.10
C PHE A 118 1.89 -4.79 -1.32
N TYR A 119 0.73 -5.07 -0.72
CA TYR A 119 -0.40 -4.16 -0.68
C TYR A 119 -0.52 -3.57 0.73
N LEU A 120 -0.38 -2.26 0.84
CA LEU A 120 -0.26 -1.53 2.10
C LEU A 120 -0.98 -0.18 2.01
N ALA A 121 -1.03 0.56 3.12
CA ALA A 121 -1.63 1.88 3.18
C ALA A 121 -0.61 2.95 3.57
N VAL A 122 -0.79 4.15 3.03
CA VAL A 122 -0.09 5.38 3.43
C VAL A 122 -1.04 6.31 4.18
N PHE A 123 -0.58 6.84 5.31
CA PHE A 123 -1.32 7.77 6.14
C PHE A 123 -0.74 9.19 6.03
N SER A 124 -1.53 10.21 6.42
CA SER A 124 -1.10 11.60 6.31
C SER A 124 0.16 11.90 7.11
N ASP A 125 0.38 11.23 8.24
CA ASP A 125 1.59 11.30 9.08
C ASP A 125 2.82 10.63 8.45
N GLY A 126 2.71 10.06 7.23
CA GLY A 126 3.80 9.43 6.50
C GLY A 126 4.05 7.98 6.88
N VAL A 127 3.26 7.40 7.79
CA VAL A 127 3.39 5.99 8.16
C VAL A 127 2.86 5.10 7.04
N LEU A 128 3.58 4.01 6.79
CA LEU A 128 3.10 2.87 6.02
C LEU A 128 2.67 1.77 7.00
N ASP A 129 1.42 1.30 6.90
CA ASP A 129 0.90 0.21 7.74
C ASP A 129 -0.23 -0.53 7.00
N ALA A 130 -0.84 -1.52 7.64
CA ALA A 130 -2.09 -2.10 7.18
C ALA A 130 -3.22 -1.05 7.20
N GLY A 131 -4.12 -1.09 6.22
CA GLY A 131 -5.18 -0.07 6.08
C GLY A 131 -6.23 -0.04 7.20
N ASN A 132 -6.20 -1.02 8.11
CA ASN A 132 -7.04 -1.09 9.30
C ASN A 132 -6.43 -0.41 10.55
N VAL A 133 -5.20 0.10 10.44
CA VAL A 133 -4.45 0.68 11.56
C VAL A 133 -4.55 2.21 11.53
N SER A 134 -5.41 2.77 12.37
CA SER A 134 -5.58 4.23 12.48
C SER A 134 -4.41 4.91 13.21
N TYR A 135 -4.32 6.24 13.11
CA TYR A 135 -3.38 7.03 13.93
C TYR A 135 -3.61 6.78 15.43
N ASP A 136 -4.87 6.78 15.89
CA ASP A 136 -5.21 6.53 17.29
C ASP A 136 -4.90 5.08 17.72
N CYS A 137 -4.95 4.12 16.79
CA CYS A 137 -4.49 2.76 17.08
C CYS A 137 -2.99 2.73 17.37
N ARG A 138 -2.17 3.41 16.55
CA ARG A 138 -0.71 3.47 16.72
C ARG A 138 -0.29 4.26 17.96
N THR A 139 -1.00 5.34 18.29
CA THR A 139 -0.56 6.31 19.30
C THR A 139 -1.28 6.22 20.63
N LYS A 140 -2.51 5.70 20.65
CA LYS A 140 -3.35 5.59 21.85
C LYS A 140 -3.80 4.16 22.15
N GLY A 141 -3.50 3.20 21.28
CA GLY A 141 -3.96 1.81 21.40
C GLY A 141 -5.45 1.62 21.10
N ILE A 142 -6.13 2.62 20.54
CA ILE A 142 -7.56 2.54 20.18
C ILE A 142 -7.67 1.89 18.80
N CYS A 143 -7.65 0.56 18.79
CA CYS A 143 -7.56 -0.25 17.60
C CYS A 143 -8.85 -1.02 17.32
N ARG A 144 -9.18 -1.19 16.03
CA ARG A 144 -10.14 -2.20 15.60
C ARG A 144 -9.65 -3.58 16.04
N GLY A 145 -10.51 -4.40 16.63
CA GLY A 145 -10.11 -5.69 17.20
C GLY A 145 -9.30 -5.61 18.51
N GLY A 146 -9.09 -4.41 19.07
CA GLY A 146 -8.56 -4.19 20.42
C GLY A 146 -7.04 -4.16 20.57
N SER A 147 -6.26 -4.45 19.52
CA SER A 147 -4.80 -4.25 19.52
C SER A 147 -4.28 -3.96 18.11
N ILE A 148 -3.07 -3.40 18.00
CA ILE A 148 -2.44 -3.12 16.71
C ILE A 148 -2.19 -4.41 15.91
N ASP A 149 -1.73 -5.47 16.58
CA ASP A 149 -1.45 -6.75 15.94
C ASP A 149 -2.72 -7.35 15.33
N LYS A 150 -3.85 -7.28 16.04
CA LYS A 150 -5.14 -7.73 15.54
C LYS A 150 -5.66 -6.86 14.40
N ALA A 151 -5.55 -5.53 14.54
CA ALA A 151 -5.96 -4.60 13.49
C ALA A 151 -5.24 -4.88 12.16
N ARG A 152 -3.92 -5.17 12.24
CA ARG A 152 -3.09 -5.51 11.09
C ARG A 152 -3.50 -6.78 10.36
N LEU A 153 -4.13 -7.73 11.06
CA LEU A 153 -4.55 -9.02 10.53
C LEU A 153 -6.04 -9.09 10.19
N LEU A 154 -6.79 -7.98 10.30
CA LEU A 154 -8.18 -7.91 9.88
C LEU A 154 -8.29 -8.04 8.35
N GLY A 155 -9.20 -8.90 7.89
CA GLY A 155 -9.43 -9.20 6.48
C GLY A 155 -9.20 -10.68 6.19
N ASN A 156 -8.99 -11.02 4.92
CA ASN A 156 -8.54 -12.36 4.54
C ASN A 156 -7.10 -12.60 5.01
N THR A 157 -6.74 -13.87 5.21
CA THR A 157 -5.37 -14.23 5.62
C THR A 157 -4.38 -13.94 4.49
N CYS A 158 -3.11 -13.73 4.83
CA CYS A 158 -2.09 -13.41 3.82
C CYS A 158 -1.97 -14.50 2.74
N GLU A 159 -2.14 -15.75 3.13
CA GLU A 159 -2.03 -16.88 2.23
C GLU A 159 -3.13 -16.91 1.18
N ASN A 160 -4.24 -16.20 1.40
CA ASN A 160 -5.41 -16.18 0.53
C ASN A 160 -6.09 -14.81 0.47
N THR A 161 -5.31 -13.74 0.29
CA THR A 161 -5.84 -12.40 -0.01
C THR A 161 -6.78 -12.44 -1.20
N SER A 162 -7.96 -11.81 -1.09
CA SER A 162 -8.97 -11.88 -2.15
C SER A 162 -9.59 -10.54 -2.52
N THR A 163 -9.28 -9.47 -1.80
CA THR A 163 -9.83 -8.13 -2.06
C THR A 163 -8.77 -7.03 -1.96
N LEU A 164 -9.05 -5.86 -2.55
CA LEU A 164 -8.22 -4.65 -2.45
C LEU A 164 -8.30 -3.92 -1.10
N ASN A 165 -8.85 -4.56 -0.07
CA ASN A 165 -8.83 -4.07 1.31
C ASN A 165 -8.11 -5.04 2.26
N ASP A 166 -7.55 -6.12 1.73
CA ASP A 166 -6.79 -7.09 2.50
C ASP A 166 -5.33 -6.64 2.60
N TYR A 167 -4.97 -6.11 3.76
CA TYR A 167 -3.60 -5.69 4.07
C TYR A 167 -2.87 -6.70 4.96
N ALA A 168 -3.47 -7.85 5.22
CA ALA A 168 -3.01 -8.80 6.23
C ALA A 168 -1.60 -9.34 5.96
N CYS A 169 -1.18 -9.45 4.69
CA CYS A 169 0.20 -9.79 4.36
C CYS A 169 1.20 -8.78 4.91
N PHE A 170 1.00 -7.50 4.62
CA PHE A 170 1.88 -6.46 5.14
C PHE A 170 1.75 -6.35 6.67
N GLY A 171 0.54 -6.49 7.20
CA GLY A 171 0.31 -6.54 8.65
C GLY A 171 1.08 -7.66 9.35
N LYS A 172 1.12 -8.86 8.75
CA LYS A 172 1.80 -10.03 9.30
C LYS A 172 3.31 -9.84 9.35
N ILE A 173 3.94 -9.41 8.25
CA ILE A 173 5.39 -9.15 8.25
C ILE A 173 5.80 -8.03 9.22
N LEU A 174 4.93 -7.02 9.44
CA LEU A 174 5.18 -5.99 10.46
C LEU A 174 5.09 -6.55 11.89
N ASN A 175 4.15 -7.46 12.16
CA ASN A 175 4.02 -8.10 13.47
C ASN A 175 5.17 -9.11 13.72
N ASP A 176 5.66 -9.73 12.65
CA ASP A 176 6.70 -10.77 12.69
C ASP A 176 8.11 -10.18 12.54
N ASN A 177 8.33 -8.89 12.86
CA ASN A 177 9.64 -8.22 12.81
C ASN A 177 10.38 -8.34 11.46
N TRP A 178 9.64 -8.25 10.36
CA TRP A 178 10.14 -8.43 9.00
C TRP A 178 10.57 -9.85 8.63
N GLU A 179 10.22 -10.84 9.44
CA GLU A 179 10.39 -12.25 9.11
C GLU A 179 9.16 -12.77 8.35
N MET A 180 9.42 -13.47 7.23
CA MET A 180 8.36 -14.07 6.41
C MET A 180 7.97 -15.45 6.95
N ASN A 181 7.21 -15.47 8.05
CA ASN A 181 6.74 -16.69 8.73
C ASN A 181 5.30 -17.07 8.30
N TYR A 182 5.11 -17.28 7.00
CA TYR A 182 3.83 -17.66 6.38
C TYR A 182 3.67 -19.17 6.26
#